data_AF-A0A3D2Z373-F1
#
_entry.id   AF-A0A3D2Z373-F1
#
_cell.length_a   1.000
_cell.length_b   1.000
_cell.length_c   1.000
_cell.angle_alpha   90.00
_cell.angle_beta   90.00
_cell.angle_gamma   90.00
#
_symmetry.space_group_name_H-M   'P 1'
#
loop_
_entity.id
_entity.type
_entity.pdbx_description
1 polymer ?
#
loop_
_entity_poly.entity_id
_entity_poly.type
_entity_poly.pdbx_seq_one_letter_code
_entity_poly.pdbx_strand_id
1 'polypeptide(L)'
;GASGTLLWYARGWGRPERLILWYQRSALADVTGPAWAGNVIAALLFNLLFFAQMFCLLRAAGPLSVDAVVAIPTMFALKTMLPISLMDLGVREGAAVAVLGVAGVTATIAIQASLMLFALNVLAPGLAGLGFLFFGMRSMSRPTNSKRVEFAHVC
;
A
#
# COMPACT_ATOMS: atom_id res chain seq x y z
N GLY A 1 -6.68 2.69 37.07
CA GLY A 1 -7.90 3.39 36.62
C GLY A 1 -8.55 2.73 35.42
N ALA A 2 -8.90 1.44 35.52
CA ALA A 2 -9.49 0.65 34.42
C ALA A 2 -11.03 0.58 34.46
N SER A 3 -11.67 1.19 35.46
CA SER A 3 -13.11 1.01 35.71
C SER A 3 -14.02 1.99 34.94
N GLY A 4 -13.48 3.05 34.33
CA GLY A 4 -14.30 4.07 33.64
C GLY A 4 -14.67 3.73 32.19
N THR A 5 -13.80 3.01 31.48
CA THR A 5 -13.94 2.75 30.04
C THR A 5 -14.96 1.66 29.71
N LEU A 6 -15.10 0.66 30.59
CA LEU A 6 -16.09 -0.42 30.46
C LEU A 6 -17.52 0.08 30.63
N LEU A 7 -17.73 1.06 31.52
CA LEU A 7 -19.04 1.65 31.81
C LEU A 7 -19.59 2.49 30.64
N TRP A 8 -18.69 3.06 29.83
CA TRP A 8 -19.04 3.84 28.63
C TRP A 8 -19.52 2.95 27.47
N TYR A 9 -18.89 1.79 27.28
CA TYR A 9 -19.30 0.82 26.25
C TYR A 9 -20.67 0.21 26.55
N ALA A 10 -20.98 -0.03 27.82
CA ALA A 10 -22.25 -0.59 28.26
C ALA A 10 -23.47 0.34 28.04
N ARG A 11 -23.25 1.65 27.86
CA ARG A 11 -24.33 2.66 27.74
C ARG A 11 -24.72 3.03 26.32
N GLY A 12 -24.07 2.49 25.28
CA GLY A 12 -24.46 2.72 23.88
C GLY A 12 -24.26 4.14 23.37
N TRP A 13 -23.50 4.97 24.08
CA TRP A 13 -23.20 6.34 23.65
C TRP A 13 -22.14 6.31 22.55
N GLY A 14 -22.47 6.85 21.36
CA GLY A 14 -21.52 7.02 20.26
C GLY A 14 -20.29 7.80 20.71
N ARG A 15 -19.10 7.38 20.24
CA ARG A 15 -17.83 8.00 20.65
C ARG A 15 -17.85 9.49 20.26
N PRO A 16 -17.63 10.42 21.20
CA PRO A 16 -17.61 11.84 20.88
C PRO A 16 -16.41 12.15 19.95
N GLU A 17 -16.65 12.89 18.86
CA GLU A 17 -15.67 13.16 17.79
C GLU A 17 -14.32 13.68 18.30
N ARG A 18 -14.33 14.45 19.41
CA ARG A 18 -13.11 14.94 20.04
C ARG A 18 -12.18 13.79 20.51
N LEU A 19 -12.72 12.71 21.06
CA LEU A 19 -11.93 11.57 21.55
C LEU A 19 -11.26 10.79 20.40
N ILE A 20 -11.84 10.80 19.19
CA ILE A 20 -11.26 10.14 18.01
C ILE A 20 -10.00 10.90 17.55
N LEU A 21 -10.06 12.23 17.50
CA LEU A 21 -8.94 13.08 17.14
C LEU A 21 -7.78 12.98 18.14
N TRP A 22 -8.08 12.86 19.43
CA TRP A 22 -7.06 12.61 20.46
C TRP A 22 -6.43 11.23 20.29
N TYR A 23 -7.23 10.18 20.08
CA TYR A 23 -6.73 8.82 19.88
C TYR A 23 -5.84 8.69 18.62
N GLN A 24 -6.19 9.34 17.51
CA GLN A 24 -5.36 9.37 16.31
C GLN A 24 -4.02 10.10 16.52
N ARG A 25 -4.00 11.17 17.31
CA ARG A 25 -2.75 11.86 17.69
C ARG A 25 -1.89 11.03 18.64
N SER A 26 -2.50 10.28 19.56
CA SER A 26 -1.79 9.37 20.48
C SER A 26 -1.15 8.18 19.77
N ALA A 27 -1.79 7.63 18.75
CA ALA A 27 -1.26 6.48 18.00
C ALA A 27 0.05 6.78 17.24
N LEU A 28 0.27 8.03 16.82
CA LEU A 28 1.54 8.48 16.23
C LEU A 28 2.60 8.83 17.29
N ALA A 29 2.15 9.24 18.49
CA ALA A 29 3.03 9.60 19.61
C ALA A 29 3.55 8.38 20.39
N ASP A 30 2.84 7.25 20.36
CA ASP A 30 3.22 5.99 21.02
C ASP A 30 4.12 5.08 20.16
N VAL A 31 4.58 5.55 18.99
CA VAL A 31 5.50 4.78 18.14
C VAL A 31 6.90 4.78 18.79
N THR A 32 7.22 3.68 19.45
CA THR A 32 8.52 3.47 20.08
C THR A 32 9.66 3.62 19.06
N GLY A 33 10.83 4.10 19.50
CA GLY A 33 12.01 4.25 18.63
C GLY A 33 12.35 3.01 17.77
N PRO A 34 12.26 1.77 18.29
CA PRO A 34 12.43 0.55 17.50
C PRO A 34 11.40 0.37 16.39
N ALA A 35 10.16 0.80 16.58
CA ALA A 35 9.12 0.74 15.54
C ALA A 35 9.40 1.76 14.41
N TRP A 36 9.95 2.92 14.74
CA TRP A 36 10.46 3.87 13.75
C TRP A 36 11.61 3.29 12.92
N ALA A 37 12.60 2.67 13.58
CA ALA A 37 13.70 2.01 12.89
C ALA A 37 13.19 0.87 11.98
N GLY A 38 12.24 0.06 12.47
CA GLY A 38 11.60 -1.00 11.69
C GLY A 38 10.92 -0.46 10.43
N ASN A 39 10.19 0.66 10.53
CA ASN A 39 9.54 1.29 9.38
C ASN A 39 10.54 1.85 8.37
N VAL A 40 11.62 2.49 8.82
CA VAL A 40 12.67 2.99 7.94
C VAL A 40 13.36 1.84 7.20
N ILE A 41 13.69 0.75 7.92
CA ILE A 41 14.27 -0.45 7.32
C ILE A 41 13.32 -1.06 6.29
N ALA A 42 12.04 -1.21 6.63
CA ALA A 42 11.03 -1.74 5.72
C ALA A 42 10.89 -0.85 4.47
N ALA A 43 10.89 0.48 4.63
CA ALA A 43 10.84 1.42 3.52
C ALA A 43 12.08 1.33 2.62
N LEU A 44 13.28 1.21 3.20
CA LEU A 44 14.51 1.03 2.45
C LEU A 44 14.50 -0.29 1.67
N LEU A 45 14.15 -1.39 2.33
CA LEU A 45 14.04 -2.71 1.69
C LEU A 45 13.01 -2.71 0.56
N PHE A 46 11.86 -2.09 0.78
CA PHE A 46 10.83 -1.95 -0.24
C PHE A 46 11.37 -1.20 -1.47
N ASN A 47 12.01 -0.05 -1.30
CA ASN A 47 12.59 0.70 -2.43
C ASN A 47 13.69 -0.09 -3.14
N LEU A 48 14.57 -0.76 -2.39
CA LEU A 48 15.63 -1.60 -2.96
C LEU A 48 15.06 -2.75 -3.80
N LEU A 49 13.98 -3.39 -3.33
CA LEU A 49 13.29 -4.43 -4.11
C LEU A 49 12.72 -3.88 -5.41
N PHE A 50 12.11 -2.70 -5.38
CA PHE A 50 11.59 -2.04 -6.59
C PHE A 50 12.69 -1.69 -7.58
N PHE A 51 13.85 -1.20 -7.10
CA PHE A 51 15.01 -0.92 -7.94
C PHE A 51 15.57 -2.20 -8.55
N ALA A 52 15.70 -3.26 -7.76
CA ALA A 52 16.18 -4.57 -8.21
C ALA A 52 15.24 -5.17 -9.27
N GLN A 53 13.92 -5.10 -9.08
CA GLN A 53 12.93 -5.53 -10.07
C GLN A 53 13.09 -4.79 -11.40
N MET A 54 13.20 -3.45 -11.35
CA MET A 54 13.39 -2.65 -12.56
C MET A 54 14.69 -2.99 -13.27
N PHE A 55 15.79 -3.15 -12.52
CA PHE A 55 17.08 -3.57 -13.06
C PHE A 55 17.00 -4.94 -13.74
N CYS A 56 16.37 -5.93 -13.11
CA CYS A 56 16.20 -7.27 -13.67
C CYS A 56 15.36 -7.24 -14.97
N LEU A 57 14.27 -6.46 -15.00
CA LEU A 57 13.43 -6.31 -16.19
C LEU A 57 14.17 -5.65 -17.35
N LEU A 58 14.92 -4.57 -17.07
CA LEU A 58 15.73 -3.89 -18.08
C LEU A 58 16.86 -4.79 -18.59
N ARG A 59 17.53 -5.53 -17.71
CA ARG A 59 18.62 -6.45 -18.08
C ARG A 59 18.14 -7.68 -18.83
N ALA A 60 16.90 -8.12 -18.60
CA ALA A 60 16.27 -9.18 -19.38
C ALA A 60 16.03 -8.74 -20.84
N ALA A 61 15.85 -7.44 -21.09
CA ALA A 61 15.61 -6.90 -22.43
C ALA A 61 16.90 -6.62 -23.22
N GLY A 62 18.07 -6.57 -22.57
CA GLY A 62 19.34 -6.37 -23.24
C GLY A 62 20.49 -5.91 -22.32
N PRO A 63 21.69 -5.70 -22.89
CA PRO A 63 22.82 -5.15 -22.15
C PRO A 63 22.52 -3.72 -21.68
N LEU A 64 22.74 -3.46 -20.39
CA LEU A 64 22.49 -2.16 -19.77
C LEU A 64 23.79 -1.36 -19.61
N SER A 65 23.73 -0.08 -19.95
CA SER A 65 24.76 0.90 -19.60
C SER A 65 24.76 1.17 -18.10
N VAL A 66 25.91 1.57 -17.56
CA VAL A 66 26.02 1.98 -16.14
C VAL A 66 25.12 3.20 -15.86
N ASP A 67 25.01 4.11 -16.83
CA ASP A 67 24.14 5.28 -16.77
C ASP A 67 22.67 4.90 -16.60
N ALA A 68 22.21 3.85 -17.28
CA ALA A 68 20.83 3.37 -17.15
C ALA A 68 20.55 2.83 -15.74
N VAL A 69 21.54 2.23 -15.08
CA VAL A 69 21.41 1.73 -13.70
C VAL A 69 21.30 2.88 -12.71
N VAL A 70 22.11 3.93 -12.86
CA VAL A 70 22.07 5.14 -12.03
C VAL A 70 20.78 5.95 -12.26
N ALA A 71 20.21 5.86 -13.46
CA ALA A 71 18.97 6.54 -13.82
C ALA A 71 17.71 5.91 -13.18
N ILE A 72 17.76 4.66 -12.72
CA ILE A 72 16.62 3.96 -12.08
C ILE A 72 16.13 4.72 -10.82
N PRO A 73 16.96 5.01 -9.79
CA PRO A 73 16.54 5.80 -8.63
C PRO A 73 15.93 7.16 -9.00
N THR A 74 16.49 7.84 -10.01
CA THR A 74 16.00 9.15 -10.47
C THR A 74 14.60 9.05 -11.07
N MET A 75 14.32 8.01 -11.87
CA MET A 75 12.97 7.73 -12.38
C MET A 75 11.98 7.50 -11.23
N PHE A 76 12.39 6.76 -10.20
CA PHE A 76 11.56 6.55 -9.00
C PHE A 76 11.38 7.81 -8.16
N ALA A 77 12.35 8.72 -8.11
CA ALA A 77 12.21 10.02 -7.44
C ALA A 77 11.27 10.96 -8.22
N LEU A 78 11.29 10.91 -9.55
CA LEU A 78 10.34 11.68 -10.38
C LEU A 78 8.89 11.24 -10.13
N LYS A 79 8.65 9.93 -9.96
CA LYS A 79 7.31 9.43 -9.67
C LYS A 79 6.76 9.91 -8.32
N THR A 80 7.62 10.15 -7.32
CA THR A 80 7.16 10.64 -6.00
C THR A 80 6.85 12.14 -6.02
N MET A 81 7.39 12.87 -7.00
CA MET A 81 7.16 14.31 -7.17
C MET A 81 5.87 14.64 -7.95
N LEU A 82 5.33 13.71 -8.75
CA LEU A 82 4.09 13.90 -9.52
C LEU A 82 2.95 13.00 -9.01
N PRO A 83 2.19 13.42 -7.98
CA PRO A 83 1.05 12.67 -7.46
C PRO A 83 -0.24 12.84 -8.33
N ILE A 84 -0.11 12.99 -9.65
CA ILE A 84 -1.20 13.44 -10.53
C ILE A 84 -1.67 12.33 -11.50
N SER A 85 -1.09 11.11 -11.47
CA SER A 85 -1.44 10.03 -12.40
C SER A 85 -2.50 9.06 -11.86
N LEU A 86 -3.53 8.81 -12.68
CA LEU A 86 -4.48 7.71 -12.47
C LEU A 86 -3.72 6.38 -12.47
N MET A 87 -3.74 5.68 -11.33
CA MET A 87 -3.11 4.35 -11.18
C MET A 87 -1.59 4.32 -11.44
N ASP A 88 -0.93 5.48 -11.46
CA ASP A 88 0.49 5.61 -11.81
C ASP A 88 0.83 5.34 -13.30
N LEU A 89 -0.19 5.14 -14.16
CA LEU A 89 -0.04 5.03 -15.62
C LEU A 89 0.03 6.43 -16.26
N GLY A 90 0.85 6.57 -17.30
CA GLY A 90 1.22 7.81 -17.99
C GLY A 90 2.52 8.43 -17.46
N VAL A 91 2.61 8.64 -16.14
CA VAL A 91 3.81 9.25 -15.52
C VAL A 91 4.97 8.28 -15.48
N ARG A 92 4.74 6.98 -15.25
CA ARG A 92 5.81 5.98 -15.20
C ARG A 92 6.43 5.72 -16.57
N GLU A 93 5.61 5.66 -17.60
CA GLU A 93 6.01 5.46 -19.00
C GLU A 93 6.73 6.71 -19.49
N GLY A 94 6.17 7.89 -19.24
CA GLY A 94 6.80 9.17 -19.56
C GLY A 94 8.14 9.35 -18.85
N ALA A 95 8.21 9.07 -17.54
CA ALA A 95 9.45 9.15 -16.78
C ALA A 95 10.47 8.11 -17.22
N ALA A 96 10.04 6.87 -17.52
CA ALA A 96 10.93 5.83 -18.02
C ALA A 96 11.56 6.24 -19.35
N VAL A 97 10.77 6.75 -20.31
CA VAL A 97 11.30 7.21 -21.60
C VAL A 97 12.18 8.46 -21.43
N ALA A 98 11.76 9.43 -20.61
CA ALA A 98 12.52 10.66 -20.40
C ALA A 98 13.86 10.42 -19.71
N VAL A 99 13.91 9.52 -18.72
CA VAL A 99 15.09 9.28 -17.89
C VAL A 99 15.99 8.19 -18.48
N LEU A 100 15.43 7.06 -18.89
CA LEU A 100 16.21 5.95 -19.46
C LEU A 100 16.57 6.20 -20.93
N GLY A 101 15.79 7.04 -21.64
CA GLY A 101 16.14 7.48 -23.00
C GLY A 101 17.44 8.28 -23.04
N VAL A 102 17.71 9.10 -22.03
CA VAL A 102 18.99 9.82 -21.89
C VAL A 102 20.15 8.85 -21.67
N ALA A 103 19.90 7.69 -21.07
CA ALA A 103 20.89 6.64 -20.84
C ALA A 103 21.02 5.63 -22.00
N GLY A 104 20.37 5.90 -23.15
CA GLY A 104 20.46 5.09 -24.36
C GLY A 104 19.52 3.88 -24.42
N VAL A 105 18.54 3.78 -23.50
CA VAL A 105 17.53 2.71 -23.54
C VAL A 105 16.44 3.09 -24.54
N THR A 106 16.05 2.14 -25.40
CA THR A 106 14.97 2.38 -26.36
C THR A 106 13.64 2.58 -25.64
N ALA A 107 12.79 3.48 -26.16
CA ALA A 107 11.49 3.77 -25.57
C ALA A 107 10.63 2.50 -25.41
N THR A 108 10.71 1.57 -26.37
CA THR A 108 10.01 0.29 -26.33
C THR A 108 10.38 -0.54 -25.09
N ILE A 109 11.67 -0.68 -24.80
CA ILE A 109 12.16 -1.45 -23.66
C ILE A 109 11.78 -0.75 -22.34
N ALA A 110 11.94 0.57 -22.29
CA ALA A 110 11.61 1.37 -21.11
C ALA A 110 10.12 1.26 -20.73
N ILE A 111 9.23 1.34 -21.72
CA ILE A 111 7.77 1.21 -21.54
C ILE A 111 7.41 -0.22 -21.15
N GLN A 112 7.98 -1.24 -21.81
CA GLN A 112 7.70 -2.64 -21.46
C GLN A 112 8.10 -2.97 -20.02
N ALA A 113 9.30 -2.54 -19.61
CA ALA A 113 9.77 -2.75 -18.25
C ALA A 113 8.91 -2.03 -17.21
N SER A 114 8.48 -0.78 -17.47
CA SER A 114 7.62 -0.04 -16.54
C SER A 114 6.23 -0.69 -16.40
N LEU A 115 5.66 -1.16 -17.52
CA LEU A 115 4.34 -1.79 -17.56
C LEU A 115 4.35 -3.17 -16.87
N MET A 116 5.42 -3.94 -17.04
CA MET A 116 5.60 -5.22 -16.37
C MET A 116 5.81 -5.04 -14.85
N LEU A 117 6.50 -3.98 -14.46
CA LEU A 117 6.66 -3.62 -13.04
C LEU A 117 5.31 -3.19 -12.41
N PHE A 118 4.45 -2.48 -13.15
CA PHE A 118 3.07 -2.20 -12.73
C PHE A 118 2.24 -3.48 -12.61
N ALA A 119 2.36 -4.38 -13.60
CA ALA A 119 1.61 -5.64 -13.58
C ALA A 119 1.95 -6.48 -12.34
N LEU A 120 3.22 -6.56 -11.97
CA LEU A 120 3.67 -7.34 -10.81
C LEU A 120 3.30 -6.69 -9.47
N ASN A 121 3.41 -5.36 -9.35
CA ASN A 121 3.29 -4.69 -8.06
C ASN A 121 1.91 -4.07 -7.78
N VAL A 122 1.08 -3.86 -8.81
CA VAL A 122 -0.24 -3.25 -8.67
C VAL A 122 -1.32 -4.19 -9.18
N LEU A 123 -1.23 -4.64 -10.43
CA LEU A 123 -2.28 -5.44 -11.05
C LEU A 123 -2.43 -6.82 -10.39
N ALA A 124 -1.33 -7.56 -10.24
CA ALA A 124 -1.33 -8.91 -9.65
C ALA A 124 -1.86 -8.94 -8.21
N PRO A 125 -1.35 -8.13 -7.25
CA PRO A 125 -1.91 -8.10 -5.89
C PRO A 125 -3.33 -7.54 -5.86
N GLY A 126 -3.67 -6.60 -6.74
CA GLY A 126 -5.05 -6.08 -6.87
C GLY A 126 -6.04 -7.17 -7.28
N LEU A 127 -5.70 -7.97 -8.30
CA LEU A 127 -6.51 -9.10 -8.75
C LEU A 127 -6.55 -10.22 -7.71
N ALA A 128 -5.44 -10.52 -7.03
CA ALA A 128 -5.41 -11.51 -5.95
C ALA A 128 -6.30 -11.10 -4.76
N GLY A 129 -6.23 -9.83 -4.35
CA GLY A 129 -7.10 -9.27 -3.31
C GLY A 129 -8.58 -9.29 -3.70
N LEU A 130 -8.89 -8.95 -4.95
CA LEU A 130 -10.26 -9.03 -5.47
C LEU A 130 -10.78 -10.47 -5.50
N GLY A 131 -9.96 -11.42 -5.97
CA GLY A 131 -10.27 -12.85 -5.92
C GLY A 131 -10.53 -13.31 -4.48
N PHE A 132 -9.67 -12.95 -3.54
CA PHE A 132 -9.84 -13.28 -2.13
C PHE A 132 -11.16 -12.75 -1.56
N LEU A 133 -11.55 -11.51 -1.90
CA LEU A 133 -12.83 -10.95 -1.47
C LEU A 133 -14.02 -11.72 -2.07
N PHE A 134 -14.01 -11.97 -3.38
CA PHE A 134 -15.11 -12.69 -4.04
C PHE A 134 -15.28 -14.14 -3.54
N PHE A 135 -14.17 -14.85 -3.31
CA PHE A 135 -14.21 -16.23 -2.83
C PHE A 135 -14.38 -16.33 -1.31
N GLY A 136 -13.79 -15.41 -0.54
CA GLY A 136 -13.80 -15.42 0.93
C GLY A 136 -15.11 -14.93 1.55
N MET A 137 -15.79 -13.95 0.94
CA MET A 137 -17.07 -13.45 1.47
C MET A 137 -18.21 -14.47 1.39
N ARG A 138 -18.08 -15.53 0.57
CA ARG A 138 -19.06 -16.63 0.56
C ARG A 138 -19.06 -17.46 1.85
N SER A 139 -18.01 -17.36 2.68
CA SER A 139 -17.85 -18.20 3.87
C SER A 139 -18.38 -17.57 5.16
N MET A 140 -18.69 -16.26 5.17
CA MET A 140 -19.00 -15.52 6.40
C MET A 140 -20.46 -15.02 6.45
N SER A 141 -21.41 -15.86 6.03
CA SER A 141 -22.81 -15.72 6.47
C SER A 141 -22.99 -16.44 7.80
N ARG A 142 -22.59 -15.79 8.91
CA ARG A 142 -22.98 -16.27 10.24
C ARG A 142 -24.46 -15.92 10.45
N PRO A 143 -25.35 -16.89 10.70
CA PRO A 143 -26.73 -16.56 11.06
C PRO A 143 -26.72 -15.81 12.39
N THR A 144 -27.20 -14.57 12.39
CA THR A 144 -27.54 -13.83 13.61
C THR A 144 -28.66 -14.59 14.30
N ASN A 145 -28.31 -15.31 15.38
CA ASN A 145 -29.27 -16.03 16.19
C ASN A 145 -30.18 -15.02 16.91
N SER A 146 -31.36 -14.78 16.33
CA SER A 146 -32.47 -14.00 16.89
C SER A 146 -33.16 -14.76 18.03
N LYS A 147 -32.42 -15.10 19.08
CA LYS A 147 -32.97 -15.59 20.35
C LYS A 147 -32.18 -15.03 21.53
N ARG A 148 -32.39 -13.75 21.85
CA ARG A 148 -32.13 -13.22 23.21
C ARG A 148 -32.82 -11.88 23.49
N VAL A 149 -34.09 -11.75 23.15
CA VAL A 149 -34.96 -10.66 23.66
C VAL A 149 -36.31 -11.24 24.06
N GLU A 150 -36.29 -12.26 24.91
CA GLU A 150 -37.52 -12.83 25.47
C GLU A 150 -37.24 -13.23 26.92
N PHE A 151 -36.99 -12.25 27.80
CA PHE A 151 -37.20 -12.38 29.25
C PHE A 151 -37.38 -10.97 29.84
N ALA A 152 -38.41 -10.27 29.38
CA ALA A 152 -38.93 -9.07 30.04
C ALA A 152 -40.44 -9.22 30.29
N HIS A 153 -40.92 -10.44 30.53
CA HIS A 153 -42.26 -10.71 31.04
C HIS A 153 -42.25 -12.07 31.75
N VAL A 154 -41.77 -12.09 32.98
CA VAL A 154 -42.21 -13.06 33.97
C VAL A 154 -42.61 -12.25 35.20
N CYS A 155 -43.90 -12.37 35.49
CA CYS A 155 -44.64 -11.72 36.58
C CYS A 155 -44.06 -12.05 37.96
#